data_AF-A0A4R3YPP4-F1
#
_entry.id   AF-A0A4R3YPP4-F1
#
_cell.length_a   1.000
_cell.length_b   1.000
_cell.length_c   1.000
_cell.angle_alpha   90.00
_cell.angle_beta   90.00
_cell.angle_gamma   90.00
#
_symmetry.space_group_name_H-M   'P 1'
#
loop_
_entity.id
_entity.type
_entity.pdbx_description
1 polymer ?
#
loop_
_entity_poly.entity_id
_entity_poly.type
_entity_poly.pdbx_seq_one_letter_code
_entity_poly.pdbx_strand_id
1 'polypeptide(L)'
;MNNTIVEAFAYWGIVPESEAEMQVIIDRHHRRWVIEYPRNSEVFTLYCKLNRQPCSESEAREWLGLNFQRSIMSCAWAGLNHDGLVLGVTLPNSSVNASQLLSLFENMFLLRATLEMKFS
;
A
#
# COMPACT_ATOMS: atom_id res chain seq x y z
N MET A 1 11.90 5.89 -11.73
CA MET A 1 11.41 4.75 -10.92
C MET A 1 12.55 3.80 -10.60
N ASN A 2 12.57 3.21 -9.39
CA ASN A 2 13.66 2.35 -8.93
C ASN A 2 13.66 0.97 -9.63
N ASN A 3 14.85 0.45 -9.98
CA ASN A 3 15.03 -0.89 -10.57
C ASN A 3 14.38 -2.00 -9.73
N THR A 4 14.40 -1.92 -8.40
CA THR A 4 13.72 -2.90 -7.53
C THR A 4 12.23 -3.05 -7.86
N ILE A 5 11.54 -1.94 -8.08
CA ILE A 5 10.10 -1.92 -8.37
C ILE A 5 9.85 -2.53 -9.74
N VAL A 6 10.68 -2.18 -10.74
CA VAL A 6 10.60 -2.73 -12.09
C VAL A 6 10.82 -4.25 -12.07
N GLU A 7 11.81 -4.73 -11.32
CA GLU A 7 12.06 -6.17 -11.15
C GLU A 7 10.90 -6.90 -10.48
N ALA A 8 10.34 -6.34 -9.41
CA ALA A 8 9.19 -6.94 -8.73
C ALA A 8 7.95 -7.00 -9.64
N PHE A 9 7.73 -5.98 -10.46
CA PHE A 9 6.59 -5.92 -11.37
C PHE A 9 6.76 -6.79 -12.61
N ALA A 10 8.00 -6.96 -13.09
CA ALA A 10 8.30 -7.93 -14.14
C ALA A 10 7.90 -9.36 -13.74
N TYR A 11 8.00 -9.72 -12.45
CA TYR A 11 7.49 -11.00 -11.93
C TYR A 11 5.97 -11.17 -12.10
N TRP A 12 5.22 -10.07 -12.18
CA TRP A 12 3.79 -10.07 -12.46
C TRP A 12 3.46 -9.86 -13.95
N GLY A 13 4.47 -9.75 -14.82
CA GLY A 13 4.27 -9.40 -16.22
C GLY A 13 3.81 -7.96 -16.43
N ILE A 14 4.02 -7.08 -15.45
CA ILE A 14 3.65 -5.67 -15.50
C ILE A 14 4.87 -4.85 -15.94
N VAL A 15 4.68 -4.03 -16.98
CA VAL A 15 5.68 -3.04 -17.39
C VAL A 15 5.26 -1.70 -16.81
N PRO A 16 5.98 -1.17 -15.80
CA PRO A 16 5.57 0.08 -15.19
C PRO A 16 5.97 1.30 -16.01
N GLU A 17 5.18 2.37 -15.90
CA GLU A 17 5.40 3.61 -16.61
C GLU A 17 6.56 4.40 -15.98
N SER A 18 7.70 4.47 -16.67
CA SER A 18 8.97 5.01 -16.11
C SER A 18 8.88 6.47 -15.64
N GLU A 19 8.04 7.27 -16.29
CA GLU A 19 7.88 8.71 -16.07
C GLU A 19 6.73 9.09 -15.13
N ALA A 20 5.87 8.12 -14.78
CA ALA A 20 4.70 8.36 -13.95
C ALA A 20 5.09 8.50 -12.47
N GLU A 21 4.62 9.55 -11.81
CA GLU A 21 4.77 9.73 -10.36
C GLU A 21 3.74 8.92 -9.56
N MET A 22 2.72 8.41 -10.23
CA MET A 22 1.69 7.54 -9.69
C MET A 22 1.26 6.57 -10.79
N GLN A 23 1.11 5.30 -10.45
CA GLN A 23 0.47 4.33 -11.34
C GLN A 23 -0.37 3.33 -10.54
N VAL A 24 -1.42 2.84 -11.20
CA VAL A 24 -2.23 1.75 -10.69
C VAL A 24 -1.68 0.45 -11.26
N ILE A 25 -1.45 -0.53 -10.39
CA ILE A 25 -0.99 -1.86 -10.79
C ILE A 25 -2.01 -2.91 -10.32
N ILE A 26 -2.12 -3.98 -11.10
CA ILE A 26 -2.94 -5.15 -10.77
C ILE A 26 -1.99 -6.32 -10.66
N ASP A 27 -1.83 -6.87 -9.45
CA ASP A 27 -0.93 -8.00 -9.26
C ASP A 27 -1.48 -9.32 -9.83
N ARG A 28 -0.68 -10.38 -9.76
CA ARG A 28 -1.04 -11.72 -10.26
C ARG A 28 -2.30 -12.33 -9.62
N HIS A 29 -2.76 -11.79 -8.49
CA HIS A 29 -3.97 -12.23 -7.79
C HIS A 29 -5.16 -11.31 -8.10
N HIS A 30 -5.06 -10.48 -9.14
CA HIS A 30 -6.06 -9.48 -9.53
C HIS A 30 -6.34 -8.42 -8.45
N ARG A 31 -5.37 -8.14 -7.57
CA ARG A 31 -5.52 -7.12 -6.54
C ARG A 31 -5.00 -5.79 -7.04
N ARG A 32 -5.80 -4.74 -6.86
CA ARG A 32 -5.47 -3.37 -7.26
C ARG A 32 -4.61 -2.69 -6.21
N TRP A 33 -3.49 -2.14 -6.63
CA TRP A 33 -2.61 -1.31 -5.84
C TRP A 33 -2.37 0.02 -6.55
N VAL A 34 -2.09 1.05 -5.76
CA VAL A 34 -1.51 2.30 -6.24
C VAL A 34 -0.08 2.35 -5.73
N ILE A 35 0.83 2.69 -6.63
CA ILE A 35 2.19 3.05 -6.28
C ILE A 35 2.42 4.52 -6.61
N GLU A 36 2.90 5.26 -5.63
CA GLU A 36 3.36 6.63 -5.78
C GLU A 36 4.88 6.67 -5.67
N TYR A 37 5.50 7.31 -6.65
CA TYR A 37 6.93 7.52 -6.78
C TYR A 37 7.19 8.97 -7.20
N PRO A 38 7.00 9.96 -6.31
CA PRO A 38 7.17 11.36 -6.66
C PRO A 38 8.60 11.67 -7.13
N ARG A 39 8.76 12.56 -8.11
CA ARG A 39 10.09 13.01 -8.54
C ARG A 39 10.82 13.63 -7.35
N ASN A 40 12.12 13.34 -7.27
CA ASN A 40 13.00 13.82 -6.19
C ASN A 40 12.62 13.34 -4.77
N SER A 41 11.79 12.29 -4.65
CA SER A 41 11.51 11.65 -3.37
C SER A 41 12.48 10.50 -3.10
N GLU A 42 13.01 10.46 -1.88
CA GLU A 42 13.80 9.32 -1.39
C GLU A 42 12.95 8.12 -0.98
N VAL A 43 11.63 8.31 -0.91
CA VAL A 43 10.65 7.29 -0.54
C VAL A 43 9.68 7.01 -1.68
N PHE A 44 9.14 5.81 -1.68
CA PHE A 44 7.98 5.43 -2.47
C PHE A 44 6.85 5.00 -1.53
N THR A 45 5.63 5.09 -2.03
CA THR A 45 4.44 4.69 -1.28
C THR A 45 3.68 3.63 -2.07
N LEU A 46 3.25 2.58 -1.39
CA LEU A 46 2.30 1.59 -1.90
C LEU A 46 1.05 1.64 -1.07
N TYR A 47 -0.12 1.63 -1.68
CA TYR A 47 -1.37 1.49 -0.95
C TYR A 47 -2.44 0.75 -1.75
N CYS A 48 -3.39 0.20 -1.02
CA CYS A 48 -4.62 -0.34 -1.57
C CYS A 48 -5.83 0.23 -0.83
N LYS A 49 -6.97 0.23 -1.51
CA LYS A 49 -8.24 0.66 -0.93
C LYS A 49 -8.77 -0.44 0.01
N LEU A 50 -9.31 -0.01 1.15
CA LEU A 50 -10.08 -0.86 2.04
C LEU A 50 -11.53 -0.97 1.54
N ASN A 51 -12.12 -2.16 1.64
CA ASN A 51 -13.46 -2.42 1.12
C ASN A 51 -14.54 -1.58 1.80
N ARG A 52 -14.30 -1.18 3.05
CA ARG A 52 -15.22 -0.42 3.89
C ARG A 52 -14.82 1.05 3.92
N GLN A 53 -15.82 1.91 3.92
CA GLN A 53 -15.68 3.32 4.19
C GLN A 53 -16.22 3.64 5.58
N PRO A 54 -15.57 4.53 6.35
CA PRO A 54 -16.11 4.94 7.62
C PRO A 54 -17.45 5.66 7.40
N CYS A 55 -18.48 5.23 8.12
CA CYS A 55 -19.82 5.80 8.05
C CYS A 55 -19.99 7.02 8.99
N SER A 56 -18.98 7.32 9.80
CA SER A 56 -18.98 8.44 10.74
C SER A 56 -17.57 8.96 11.02
N GLU A 57 -17.47 10.16 11.57
CA GLU A 57 -16.19 10.74 12.03
C GLU A 57 -15.57 9.92 13.17
N SER A 58 -16.40 9.30 14.03
CA SER A 58 -15.92 8.41 15.09
C SER A 58 -15.22 7.19 14.51
N GLU A 59 -15.86 6.53 13.54
CA GLU A 59 -15.29 5.36 12.86
C GLU A 59 -14.02 5.74 12.07
N ALA A 60 -14.02 6.91 11.42
CA ALA A 60 -12.82 7.44 10.76
C ALA A 60 -11.66 7.63 11.76
N ARG A 61 -11.94 8.19 12.95
CA ARG A 61 -10.94 8.33 14.02
C ARG A 61 -10.42 6.99 14.52
N GLU A 62 -11.27 5.98 14.64
CA GLU A 62 -10.85 4.63 15.05
C GLU A 62 -9.88 4.02 14.04
N TRP A 63 -10.21 4.10 12.75
CA TRP A 63 -9.33 3.63 11.67
C TRP A 63 -7.99 4.36 11.67
N LEU A 64 -7.99 5.69 11.77
CA LEU A 64 -6.76 6.47 11.84
C LEU A 64 -5.98 6.21 13.14
N GLY A 65 -6.68 5.87 14.24
CA GLY A 65 -6.11 5.50 15.52
C GLY A 65 -5.28 4.22 15.48
N LEU A 66 -5.50 3.33 14.49
CA LEU A 66 -4.63 2.18 14.24
C LEU A 66 -3.19 2.60 13.98
N ASN A 67 -2.95 3.83 13.50
CA ASN A 67 -1.60 4.31 13.25
C ASN A 67 -0.72 4.36 14.50
N PHE A 68 -1.30 4.36 15.70
CA PHE A 68 -0.54 4.25 16.96
C PHE A 68 -0.27 2.81 17.40
N GLN A 69 -0.91 1.82 16.78
CA GLN A 69 -0.83 0.40 17.16
C GLN A 69 0.20 -0.34 16.30
N ARG A 70 1.49 -0.07 16.52
CA ARG A 70 2.60 -0.65 15.73
C ARG A 70 2.71 -2.17 15.81
N SER A 71 2.24 -2.80 16.89
CA SER A 71 2.16 -4.26 17.00
C SER A 71 1.20 -4.90 15.98
N ILE A 72 0.22 -4.13 15.51
CA ILE A 72 -0.75 -4.55 14.48
C ILE A 72 -0.29 -4.05 13.11
N MET A 73 0.03 -2.76 13.02
CA MET A 73 0.30 -2.11 11.74
C MET A 73 1.72 -2.36 11.23
N SER A 74 2.68 -2.76 12.08
CA SER A 74 4.09 -2.87 11.72
C SER A 74 4.60 -1.56 11.08
N CYS A 75 4.99 -1.57 9.80
CA CYS A 75 5.35 -0.39 9.02
C CYS A 75 4.19 0.24 8.23
N ALA A 76 3.01 -0.39 8.21
CA ALA A 76 1.83 0.09 7.49
C ALA A 76 1.16 1.28 8.19
N TRP A 77 0.32 1.97 7.46
CA TRP A 77 -0.50 3.07 7.93
C TRP A 77 -1.89 3.01 7.30
N ALA A 78 -2.89 3.49 8.02
CA ALA A 78 -4.24 3.73 7.51
C ALA A 78 -4.41 5.23 7.23
N GLY A 79 -5.03 5.56 6.10
CA GLY A 79 -5.25 6.94 5.68
C GLY A 79 -6.59 7.12 5.01
N LEU A 80 -7.00 8.38 4.85
CA LEU A 80 -8.18 8.77 4.08
C LEU A 80 -7.71 9.60 2.88
N ASN A 81 -8.14 9.23 1.67
CA ASN A 81 -7.96 10.01 0.46
C ASN A 81 -9.32 10.26 -0.22
N HIS A 82 -9.31 10.80 -1.43
CA HIS A 82 -10.53 11.09 -2.21
C HIS A 82 -11.37 9.83 -2.53
N ASP A 83 -10.71 8.67 -2.64
CA ASP A 83 -11.38 7.38 -2.86
C ASP A 83 -11.83 6.71 -1.55
N GLY A 84 -11.47 7.31 -0.42
CA GLY A 84 -11.85 6.88 0.91
C GLY A 84 -10.68 6.26 1.71
N LEU A 85 -11.00 5.25 2.51
CA LEU A 85 -10.05 4.61 3.40
C LEU A 85 -9.06 3.71 2.64
N VAL A 86 -7.78 3.89 2.95
CA VAL A 86 -6.66 3.15 2.34
C VAL A 86 -5.75 2.57 3.40
N LEU A 87 -5.10 1.46 3.04
CA LEU A 87 -4.01 0.85 3.79
C LEU A 87 -2.74 0.97 2.95
N GLY A 88 -1.73 1.64 3.49
CA GLY A 88 -0.50 1.93 2.77
C GLY A 88 0.77 1.64 3.56
N VAL A 89 1.89 1.67 2.86
CA VAL A 89 3.24 1.65 3.41
C VAL A 89 4.07 2.66 2.64
N THR A 90 4.95 3.36 3.33
CA THR A 90 5.92 4.28 2.73
C THR A 90 7.31 3.84 3.15
N LEU A 91 8.18 3.62 2.18
CA LEU A 91 9.50 3.04 2.40
C LEU A 91 10.56 3.80 1.61
N PRO A 92 11.80 3.91 2.13
CA PRO A 92 12.93 4.38 1.36
C PRO A 92 13.14 3.55 0.08
N ASN A 93 13.54 4.20 -0.99
CA ASN A 93 13.85 3.54 -2.26
C ASN A 93 14.95 2.46 -2.08
N SER A 94 15.89 2.68 -1.16
CA SER A 94 17.01 1.77 -0.92
C SER A 94 16.70 0.61 0.04
N SER A 95 15.54 0.60 0.71
CA SER A 95 15.33 -0.30 1.85
C SER A 95 14.82 -1.70 1.50
N VAL A 96 14.40 -1.93 0.25
CA VAL A 96 13.80 -3.21 -0.16
C VAL A 96 14.38 -3.69 -1.49
N ASN A 97 14.52 -5.01 -1.62
CA ASN A 97 14.73 -5.70 -2.90
C ASN A 97 13.41 -6.27 -3.45
N ALA A 98 13.43 -6.83 -4.66
CA ALA A 98 12.22 -7.28 -5.35
C ALA A 98 11.45 -8.36 -4.55
N SER A 99 12.16 -9.30 -3.92
CA SER A 99 11.56 -10.36 -3.11
C SER A 99 10.90 -9.82 -1.83
N GLN A 100 11.55 -8.87 -1.17
CA GLN A 100 10.98 -8.19 -0.01
C GLN A 100 9.76 -7.36 -0.39
N LEU A 101 9.78 -6.72 -1.56
CA LEU A 101 8.65 -5.97 -2.08
C LEU A 101 7.45 -6.88 -2.39
N LEU A 102 7.67 -8.04 -3.03
CA LEU A 102 6.63 -9.04 -3.24
C LEU A 102 6.04 -9.58 -1.93
N SER A 103 6.90 -9.84 -0.93
CA SER A 103 6.46 -10.27 0.40
C SER A 103 5.63 -9.20 1.11
N LEU A 104 6.00 -7.93 0.94
CA LEU A 104 5.26 -6.79 1.47
C LEU A 104 3.85 -6.71 0.90
N PHE A 105 3.65 -6.92 -0.41
CA PHE A 105 2.32 -6.97 -1.01
C PHE A 105 1.43 -8.05 -0.40
N GLU A 106 1.97 -9.26 -0.19
CA GLU A 106 1.22 -10.34 0.47
C GLU A 106 0.88 -10.00 1.93
N ASN A 107 1.86 -9.50 2.69
CA ASN A 107 1.66 -9.12 4.09
C ASN A 107 0.63 -8.00 4.25
N MET A 108 0.67 -7.00 3.37
CA MET A 108 -0.29 -5.90 3.36
C MET A 108 -1.70 -6.39 3.04
N PHE A 109 -1.86 -7.38 2.17
CA PHE A 109 -3.16 -7.97 1.88
C PHE A 109 -3.71 -8.78 3.07
N LEU A 110 -2.87 -9.56 3.75
CA LEU A 110 -3.24 -10.27 4.98
C LEU A 110 -3.63 -9.30 6.10
N LEU A 111 -2.87 -8.20 6.27
CA LEU A 111 -3.20 -7.15 7.22
C LEU A 111 -4.55 -6.51 6.89
N ARG A 112 -4.78 -6.16 5.62
CA ARG A 112 -6.07 -5.64 5.16
C ARG A 112 -7.23 -6.57 5.55
N ALA A 113 -7.14 -7.86 5.24
CA ALA A 113 -8.20 -8.82 5.60
C ALA A 113 -8.44 -8.88 7.11
N THR A 114 -7.35 -8.86 7.90
CA THR A 114 -7.43 -8.86 9.37
C THR A 114 -8.14 -7.62 9.91
N LEU A 115 -7.81 -6.44 9.36
CA LEU A 115 -8.45 -5.19 9.76
C LEU A 115 -9.92 -5.16 9.32
N GLU A 116 -10.23 -5.59 8.09
CA GLU A 116 -11.62 -5.64 7.61
C GLU A 116 -12.50 -6.57 8.47
N MET A 117 -11.98 -7.70 8.96
CA MET A 117 -12.70 -8.58 9.91
C MET A 117 -12.83 -7.99 11.32
N LYS A 118 -11.88 -7.14 11.75
CA LYS A 118 -11.95 -6.50 13.07
C LYS A 118 -13.03 -5.41 13.13
N PHE A 119 -13.29 -4.78 11.99
CA PHE A 119 -14.24 -3.68 11.84
C PHE A 119 -15.50 -4.09 11.04
N SER A 120 -15.75 -5.39 10.88
CA SER A 120 -16.98 -5.93 10.26
C SER A 120 -18.13 -6.01 11.23
#